data_AF-A0A7U9RCL5-F1
#
_entry.id   AF-A0A7U9RCL5-F1
#
_cell.length_a   1.000
_cell.length_b   1.000
_cell.length_c   1.000
_cell.angle_alpha   90.00
_cell.angle_beta   90.00
_cell.angle_gamma   90.00
#
_symmetry.space_group_name_H-M   'P 1'
#
loop_
_entity.id
_entity.type
_entity.pdbx_description
1 polymer ?
#
loop_
_entity_poly.entity_id
_entity_poly.type
_entity_poly.pdbx_seq_one_letter_code
_entity_poly.pdbx_strand_id
1 'polypeptide(L)'
;MEIQKIRYHPLVDANSEGTEKVPMFLTTDPKGVRSMYLEEMIPGYFRLYSKEPVSTGESDKLRIHCPQCGSGLMKIAKNSTTTKLGLYTCDRCR
;
A
#
# COMPACT_ATOMS: atom_id res chain seq x y z
N MET A 1 -11.28 19.77 16.43
CA MET A 1 -10.71 19.25 15.17
C MET A 1 -10.32 17.80 15.44
N GLU A 2 -11.04 16.83 14.89
CA GLU A 2 -10.57 15.46 14.90
C GLU A 2 -9.28 15.40 14.07
N ILE A 3 -8.18 14.98 14.69
CA ILE A 3 -6.97 14.65 13.95
C ILE A 3 -7.36 13.48 13.04
N GLN A 4 -7.35 13.68 11.73
CA GLN A 4 -7.50 12.57 10.79
C GLN A 4 -6.36 11.58 11.07
N LYS A 5 -6.70 10.47 11.72
CA LYS A 5 -5.72 9.43 12.05
C LYS A 5 -5.31 8.76 10.75
N ILE A 6 -4.01 8.79 10.47
CA ILE A 6 -3.42 8.07 9.34
C ILE A 6 -3.75 6.59 9.51
N ARG A 7 -4.20 5.97 8.41
CA ARG A 7 -4.57 4.56 8.35
C ARG A 7 -3.43 3.78 7.70
N TYR A 8 -3.06 2.66 8.30
CA TYR A 8 -2.06 1.76 7.79
C TYR A 8 -2.68 0.39 7.50
N HIS A 9 -2.36 -0.18 6.35
CA HIS A 9 -2.82 -1.49 5.92
C HIS A 9 -1.59 -2.36 5.62
N PRO A 10 -1.15 -3.22 6.56
CA PRO A 10 -0.07 -4.17 6.32
C PRO A 10 -0.40 -5.08 5.15
N LEU A 11 0.59 -5.34 4.30
CA LEU A 11 0.47 -6.19 3.13
C LEU A 11 1.14 -7.55 3.36
N VAL A 12 0.52 -8.59 2.82
CA VAL A 12 1.07 -9.94 2.74
C VAL A 12 1.04 -10.45 1.32
N ASP A 13 1.86 -11.46 1.05
CA ASP A 13 2.01 -12.05 -0.27
C ASP A 13 0.88 -13.04 -0.50
N ALA A 14 0.11 -12.83 -1.57
CA ALA A 14 -0.98 -13.70 -1.98
C ALA A 14 -0.55 -14.77 -2.99
N ASN A 15 0.70 -14.71 -3.46
CA ASN A 15 1.29 -15.70 -4.35
C ASN A 15 2.73 -16.03 -3.94
N SER A 16 3.24 -17.17 -4.42
CA SER A 16 4.60 -17.64 -4.12
C SER A 16 5.69 -16.75 -4.71
N GLU A 17 5.37 -15.94 -5.72
CA GLU A 17 6.31 -15.00 -6.35
C GLU A 17 6.45 -13.68 -5.58
N GLY A 18 5.57 -13.43 -4.61
CA GLY A 18 5.54 -12.18 -3.85
C GLY A 18 5.16 -10.94 -4.67
N THR A 19 4.59 -11.11 -5.87
CA THR A 19 4.16 -10.02 -6.75
C THR A 19 2.73 -9.57 -6.47
N GLU A 20 1.88 -10.43 -5.91
CA GLU A 20 0.52 -10.10 -5.49
C GLU A 20 0.50 -9.74 -4.01
N LYS A 21 0.15 -8.50 -3.66
CA LYS A 21 0.11 -8.01 -2.29
C LYS A 21 -1.31 -7.71 -1.85
N VAL A 22 -1.78 -8.39 -0.81
CA VAL A 22 -3.13 -8.20 -0.24
C VAL A 22 -3.07 -7.52 1.14
N PRO A 23 -3.97 -6.58 1.42
CA PRO A 23 -4.07 -5.94 2.73
C PRO A 23 -4.71 -6.87 3.76
N MET A 24 -4.21 -6.83 5.00
CA MET A 24 -4.78 -7.56 6.13
C MET A 24 -5.74 -6.69 6.93
N PHE A 25 -5.32 -6.22 8.11
CA PHE A 25 -6.13 -5.45 9.05
C PHE A 25 -5.76 -3.97 9.00
N LEU A 26 -6.73 -3.11 9.30
CA LEU A 26 -6.48 -1.69 9.50
C LEU A 26 -5.81 -1.45 10.86
N THR A 27 -4.73 -0.68 10.89
CA THR A 27 -4.15 -0.14 12.13
C THR A 27 -3.86 1.36 12.02
N THR A 28 -3.89 2.05 13.16
CA THR A 28 -3.43 3.44 13.27
C THR A 28 -2.07 3.54 13.98
N ASP A 29 -1.50 2.41 14.40
CA ASP A 29 -0.16 2.34 14.99
C ASP A 29 0.88 1.95 13.92
N PRO A 30 1.76 2.87 13.51
CA PRO A 30 2.80 2.58 12.53
C PRO A 30 3.86 1.59 13.04
N LYS A 31 3.98 1.38 14.36
CA LYS A 31 4.94 0.42 14.94
C LYS A 31 4.53 -1.04 14.72
N GLY A 32 3.23 -1.29 14.53
CA GLY A 32 2.69 -2.64 14.28
C GLY A 32 3.02 -3.19 12.88
N VAL A 33 3.59 -2.36 12.00
CA VAL A 33 3.76 -2.67 10.58
C VAL A 33 5.22 -3.03 10.27
N ARG A 34 5.48 -4.30 9.97
CA ARG A 34 6.84 -4.88 9.94
C ARG A 34 7.48 -5.05 8.56
N SER A 35 6.73 -4.91 7.47
CA SER A 35 7.22 -5.20 6.12
C SER A 35 6.80 -4.12 5.12
N MET A 36 5.88 -4.45 4.21
CA MET A 36 5.31 -3.56 3.21
C MET A 36 3.88 -3.20 3.62
N TYR A 37 3.47 -1.96 3.36
CA TYR A 37 2.17 -1.47 3.80
C TYR A 37 1.65 -0.32 2.96
N LEU A 38 0.34 -0.14 2.98
CA LEU A 38 -0.30 1.07 2.48
C LEU A 38 -0.49 2.06 3.61
N GLU A 39 -0.12 3.31 3.37
CA GLU A 39 -0.49 4.46 4.17
C GLU A 39 -1.60 5.22 3.46
N GLU A 40 -2.70 5.45 4.16
CA GLU A 40 -3.87 6.19 3.68
C GLU A 40 -4.05 7.42 4.57
N MET A 41 -3.48 8.54 4.12
CA MET A 41 -3.68 9.86 4.74
C MET A 41 -4.99 10.51 4.27
N ILE A 42 -5.33 10.31 2.98
CA ILE A 42 -6.57 10.77 2.36
C ILE A 42 -7.36 9.53 1.96
N PRO A 43 -8.63 9.38 2.38
CA PRO A 43 -9.44 8.22 2.03
C PRO A 43 -9.43 7.91 0.53
N GLY A 44 -9.17 6.64 0.17
CA GLY A 44 -9.11 6.18 -1.22
C GLY A 44 -7.80 6.47 -1.96
N TYR A 45 -6.82 7.08 -1.29
CA TYR A 45 -5.47 7.29 -1.81
C TYR A 45 -4.45 6.57 -0.92
N PHE A 46 -3.75 5.61 -1.53
CA PHE A 46 -2.90 4.68 -0.81
C PHE A 46 -1.45 4.83 -1.27
N ARG A 47 -0.57 5.29 -0.38
CA ARG A 47 0.87 5.31 -0.64
C ARG A 47 1.48 4.00 -0.19
N LEU A 48 2.19 3.32 -1.09
CA LEU A 48 2.93 2.11 -0.75
C LEU A 48 4.26 2.47 -0.07
N TYR A 49 4.54 1.82 1.06
CA TYR A 49 5.82 1.88 1.74
C TYR A 49 6.41 0.47 1.91
N SER A 50 7.73 0.41 1.90
CA SER A 50 8.50 -0.78 2.29
C SER A 50 9.49 -0.39 3.37
N LYS A 51 9.67 -1.26 4.39
CA LYS A 51 10.71 -1.09 5.40
C LYS A 51 12.12 -1.28 4.81
N GLU A 52 12.25 -2.19 3.85
CA GLU A 52 13.51 -2.43 3.14
C GLU A 52 13.51 -1.70 1.78
N PRO A 53 14.67 -1.22 1.30
CA PRO A 53 14.78 -0.61 -0.01
C PRO A 53 14.33 -1.57 -1.12
N VAL A 54 13.44 -1.11 -2.00
CA VAL A 54 12.96 -1.85 -3.17
C VAL A 54 13.40 -1.11 -4.43
N SER A 55 13.92 -1.84 -5.41
CA SER A 55 14.26 -1.25 -6.70
C SER A 55 13.01 -0.84 -7.47
N THR A 56 13.14 0.14 -8.37
CA THR A 56 12.00 0.58 -9.22
C THR A 56 11.41 -0.60 -10.01
N GLY A 57 12.27 -1.43 -10.62
CA GLY A 57 11.83 -2.57 -11.43
C GLY A 57 11.09 -3.65 -10.65
N GLU A 58 11.44 -3.87 -9.38
CA GLU A 58 10.68 -4.77 -8.50
C GLU A 58 9.34 -4.17 -8.12
N SER A 59 9.32 -2.89 -7.74
CA SER A 59 8.09 -2.19 -7.32
C SER A 59 7.05 -2.04 -8.44
N ASP A 60 7.48 -2.07 -9.70
CA ASP A 60 6.60 -1.98 -10.87
C ASP A 60 5.94 -3.31 -11.22
N LYS A 61 6.51 -4.43 -10.75
CA LYS A 61 5.91 -5.77 -10.89
C LYS A 61 4.85 -6.05 -9.82
N LEU A 62 4.80 -5.24 -8.77
CA LEU A 62 3.85 -5.45 -7.67
C LEU A 62 2.43 -5.09 -8.09
N ARG A 63 1.51 -6.01 -7.87
CA ARG A 63 0.08 -5.80 -7.95
C ARG A 63 -0.48 -5.72 -6.54
N ILE A 64 -1.03 -4.56 -6.20
CA ILE A 64 -1.53 -4.27 -4.85
C ILE A 64 -3.05 -4.30 -4.85
N HIS A 65 -3.66 -5.03 -3.92
CA HIS A 65 -5.11 -5.13 -3.80
C HIS A 65 -5.70 -4.04 -2.89
N CYS A 66 -6.94 -3.63 -3.20
CA CYS A 66 -7.67 -2.63 -2.47
C CYS A 66 -8.12 -3.14 -1.10
N PRO A 67 -7.87 -2.39 0.00
CA PRO A 67 -8.34 -2.76 1.34
C PRO A 67 -9.85 -2.83 1.49
N GLN A 68 -10.62 -2.20 0.60
CA GLN A 68 -12.08 -2.09 0.71
C GLN A 68 -12.81 -3.17 -0.11
N CYS A 69 -12.39 -3.41 -1.36
CA CYS A 69 -13.11 -4.32 -2.27
C CYS A 69 -12.26 -5.47 -2.83
N GLY A 70 -10.97 -5.56 -2.47
CA GLY A 70 -10.06 -6.60 -2.96
C GLY A 70 -9.66 -6.48 -4.43
N SER A 71 -10.17 -5.50 -5.20
CA SER A 71 -9.75 -5.29 -6.59
C SER A 71 -8.34 -4.71 -6.68
N GLY A 72 -7.64 -4.93 -7.79
CA GLY A 72 -6.32 -4.34 -8.02
C GLY A 72 -6.36 -2.81 -8.01
N LEU A 73 -5.45 -2.19 -7.29
CA LEU A 73 -5.30 -0.74 -7.25
C LEU A 73 -4.58 -0.23 -8.51
N MET A 74 -4.99 0.94 -8.99
CA MET A 74 -4.33 1.65 -10.09
C MET A 74 -3.23 2.56 -9.55
N LYS A 75 -2.00 2.41 -10.07
CA LYS A 75 -0.86 3.30 -9.76
C LYS A 75 -1.04 4.64 -10.47
N ILE A 76 -1.09 5.73 -9.72
CA ILE A 76 -1.26 7.10 -10.25
C ILE A 76 -0.02 7.98 -10.08
N ALA A 77 0.96 7.56 -9.29
CA ALA A 77 2.26 8.21 -9.21
C ALA A 77 3.38 7.18 -8.99
N LYS A 78 4.57 7.49 -9.52
CA LYS A 78 5.78 6.68 -9.36
C LYS A 78 6.35 6.76 -7.93
N ASN A 79 7.38 5.96 -7.67
CA ASN A 79 8.12 5.96 -6.41
C ASN A 79 8.74 7.35 -6.16
N SER A 80 8.70 7.78 -4.90
CA SER A 80 9.42 8.98 -4.44
C SER A 80 10.82 8.64 -3.96
N THR A 81 11.01 7.47 -3.34
CA THR A 81 12.29 6.93 -2.89
C THR A 81 12.28 5.40 -3.02
N THR A 82 13.35 4.72 -2.59
CA THR A 82 13.41 3.24 -2.53
C THR A 82 12.53 2.62 -1.44
N THR A 83 12.02 3.41 -0.49
CA THR A 83 11.15 2.95 0.61
C THR A 83 9.76 3.58 0.56
N LYS A 84 9.61 4.73 -0.11
CA LYS A 84 8.34 5.41 -0.40
C LYS A 84 8.00 5.23 -1.87
N LEU A 85 7.17 4.23 -2.15
CA LEU A 85 6.89 3.71 -3.47
C LEU A 85 5.66 4.40 -4.10
N GLY A 86 5.02 3.74 -5.06
CA GLY A 86 3.92 4.29 -5.84
C GLY A 86 2.74 4.80 -5.01
N LEU A 87 2.01 5.75 -5.59
CA LEU A 87 0.69 6.17 -5.10
C LEU A 87 -0.39 5.44 -5.87
N TYR A 88 -1.41 4.98 -5.18
CA TYR A 88 -2.45 4.16 -5.74
C TYR A 88 -3.84 4.65 -5.39
N THR A 89 -4.83 4.28 -6.21
CA THR A 89 -6.25 4.50 -5.94
C THR A 89 -7.07 3.32 -6.45
N CYS A 90 -8.33 3.21 -6.02
CA CYS A 90 -9.23 2.15 -6.46
C CYS A 90 -10.34 2.72 -7.32
N ASP A 91 -10.42 2.30 -8.58
CA ASP A 91 -11.48 2.75 -9.50
C ASP A 91 -12.88 2.25 -9.11
N ARG A 92 -12.96 1.19 -8.30
CA ARG A 92 -14.25 0.62 -7.85
C ARG A 92 -14.80 1.24 -6.57
N CYS A 93 -13.95 1.86 -5.74
CA CYS A 93 -14.35 2.41 -4.43
C CYS A 93 -14.38 3.94 -4.43
N ARG A 94 -14.08 4.57 -5.58
CA ARG A 94 -14.23 6.00 -5.79
C ARG A 94 -15.67 6.36 -6.11
#